data_AF-A0A7S0QVB5-F1
#
_entry.id   AF-A0A7S0QVB5-F1
#
_cell.length_a   1.000
_cell.length_b   1.000
_cell.length_c   1.000
_cell.angle_alpha   90.00
_cell.angle_beta   90.00
_cell.angle_gamma   90.00
#
_symmetry.space_group_name_H-M   'P 1'
#
loop_
_entity.id
_entity.type
_entity.pdbx_description
1 polymer ?
#
loop_
_entity_poly.entity_id
_entity_poly.type
_entity_poly.pdbx_seq_one_letter_code
_entity_poly.pdbx_strand_id
1 'polypeptide(L)'
;AWQVLAYAPDVLILTLSAGIAEGTLSELSALAAQPGWWALPAVQKGEVYIVEPSRFTRPGPRVVEGVELLARILHPDLVETKAPENTVLKLSGLKQGQRCRPWQLRNYFQPFT
;
A
#
# COMPACT_ATOMS: atom_id res chain seq x y z
N ALA A 1 11.96 12.42 -1.21
CA ALA A 1 11.44 11.82 -2.45
C ALA A 1 12.52 11.09 -3.25
N TRP A 2 13.63 11.75 -3.63
CA TRP A 2 14.69 11.14 -4.47
C TRP A 2 15.38 9.91 -3.85
N GLN A 3 15.52 9.85 -2.52
CA GLN A 3 16.15 8.70 -1.84
C GLN A 3 15.38 7.39 -2.05
N VAL A 4 14.05 7.42 -2.09
CA VAL A 4 13.23 6.21 -2.26
C VAL A 4 13.42 5.60 -3.65
N LEU A 5 13.63 6.42 -4.68
CA LEU A 5 13.91 5.93 -6.04
C LEU A 5 15.23 5.15 -6.10
N ALA A 6 16.24 5.60 -5.37
CA ALA A 6 17.54 4.93 -5.32
C ALA A 6 17.46 3.55 -4.65
N TYR A 7 16.56 3.36 -3.68
CA TYR A 7 16.33 2.07 -3.04
C TYR A 7 15.52 1.09 -3.90
N ALA A 8 14.84 1.57 -4.95
CA ALA A 8 14.07 0.76 -5.89
C ALA A 8 13.20 -0.35 -5.22
N PRO A 9 12.30 0.01 -4.28
CA PRO A 9 11.56 -0.99 -3.52
C PRO A 9 10.66 -1.86 -4.40
N ASP A 10 10.67 -3.17 -4.13
CA ASP A 10 9.76 -4.13 -4.74
C ASP A 10 8.35 -4.08 -4.16
N VAL A 11 8.21 -3.67 -2.90
CA VAL A 11 6.94 -3.54 -2.19
C VAL A 11 6.89 -2.19 -1.48
N LEU A 12 5.76 -1.48 -1.60
CA LEU A 12 5.46 -0.26 -0.86
C LEU A 12 4.29 -0.47 0.09
N ILE A 13 4.49 -0.18 1.36
CA ILE A 13 3.46 -0.26 2.39
C ILE A 13 3.23 1.15 2.94
N LEU A 14 2.01 1.64 2.77
CA LEU A 14 1.61 3.01 3.10
C LEU A 14 0.70 3.01 4.32
N THR A 15 1.16 3.65 5.40
CA THR A 15 0.33 4.02 6.54
C THR A 15 -0.09 5.47 6.37
N LEU A 16 -1.26 5.70 5.79
CA LEU A 16 -1.78 7.05 5.56
C LEU A 16 -2.49 7.58 6.80
N SER A 17 -2.42 8.88 7.04
CA SER A 17 -2.90 9.47 8.31
C SER A 17 -4.43 9.35 8.46
N ALA A 18 -5.15 9.41 7.35
CA ALA A 18 -6.58 9.13 7.27
C ALA A 18 -6.94 7.63 7.28
N GLY A 19 -5.95 6.73 7.34
CA GLY A 19 -6.15 5.29 7.22
C GLY A 19 -6.76 4.88 5.88
N ILE A 20 -7.66 3.89 5.94
CA ILE A 20 -8.41 3.35 4.78
C ILE A 20 -9.74 4.10 4.56
N ALA A 21 -10.08 5.08 5.43
CA ALA A 21 -11.30 5.87 5.31
C ALA A 21 -11.22 6.89 4.16
N GLU A 22 -12.35 7.47 3.74
CA GLU A 22 -12.48 8.40 2.61
C GLU A 22 -11.48 9.59 2.57
N GLY A 23 -10.74 9.87 3.65
CA GLY A 23 -9.65 10.86 3.68
C GLY A 23 -8.34 10.45 2.97
N THR A 24 -8.19 9.19 2.53
CA THR A 24 -6.99 8.68 1.81
C THR A 24 -6.71 9.43 0.47
N LEU A 25 -7.67 10.21 -0.02
CA LEU A 25 -7.68 10.85 -1.34
C LEU A 25 -6.58 11.87 -1.55
N SER A 26 -6.39 12.76 -0.59
CA SER A 26 -5.45 13.87 -0.72
C SER A 26 -4.01 13.37 -0.61
N GLU A 27 -3.75 12.44 0.31
CA GLU A 27 -2.43 11.85 0.51
C GLU A 27 -2.00 10.99 -0.69
N LEU A 28 -2.88 10.12 -1.20
CA LEU A 28 -2.58 9.32 -2.39
C LEU A 28 -2.35 10.17 -3.64
N SER A 29 -3.19 11.18 -3.85
CA SER A 29 -3.04 12.09 -4.99
C SER A 29 -1.71 12.85 -4.91
N ALA A 30 -1.33 13.31 -3.71
CA ALA A 30 -0.05 13.97 -3.50
C ALA A 30 1.15 13.02 -3.73
N LEU A 31 1.06 11.77 -3.27
CA LEU A 31 2.09 10.75 -3.51
C LEU A 31 2.23 10.41 -5.00
N ALA A 32 1.11 10.21 -5.69
CA ALA A 32 1.10 9.89 -7.13
C ALA A 32 1.58 11.04 -8.03
N ALA A 33 1.53 12.27 -7.52
CA ALA A 33 2.06 13.46 -8.18
C ALA A 33 3.58 13.64 -7.96
N GLN A 34 4.20 12.90 -7.03
CA GLN A 34 5.64 12.99 -6.79
C GLN A 34 6.43 12.54 -8.02
N PRO A 35 7.49 13.27 -8.41
CA PRO A 35 8.42 12.82 -9.44
C PRO A 35 8.97 11.43 -9.11
N GLY A 36 8.88 10.52 -10.08
CA GLY A 36 9.40 9.16 -9.97
C GLY A 36 8.45 8.12 -9.35
N TRP A 37 7.29 8.50 -8.80
CA TRP A 37 6.30 7.53 -8.30
C TRP A 37 6.04 6.39 -9.30
N TRP A 38 5.72 6.75 -10.55
CA TRP A 38 5.45 5.79 -11.62
C TRP A 38 6.67 5.01 -12.13
N ALA A 39 7.88 5.37 -11.68
CA ALA A 39 9.11 4.66 -12.00
C ALA A 39 9.48 3.62 -10.93
N LEU A 40 8.83 3.62 -9.77
CA LEU A 40 9.11 2.67 -8.69
C LEU A 40 8.72 1.25 -9.13
N PRO A 41 9.58 0.23 -8.89
CA PRO A 41 9.26 -1.16 -9.22
C PRO A 41 7.95 -1.63 -8.58
N ALA A 42 7.74 -1.33 -7.29
CA ALA A 42 6.50 -1.60 -6.58
C ALA A 42 5.25 -1.05 -7.30
N VAL A 43 5.31 0.20 -7.78
CA VAL A 43 4.16 0.83 -8.48
C VAL A 43 3.92 0.17 -9.83
N GLN A 44 4.99 -0.14 -10.57
CA GLN A 44 4.86 -0.80 -11.87
C GLN A 44 4.28 -2.21 -11.76
N LYS A 45 4.63 -2.94 -10.69
CA LYS A 45 4.17 -4.31 -10.41
C LYS A 45 2.81 -4.36 -9.68
N GLY A 46 2.27 -3.22 -9.23
CA GLY A 46 1.05 -3.20 -8.40
C GLY A 46 1.28 -3.68 -6.96
N GLU A 47 2.53 -3.73 -6.51
CA GLU A 47 2.93 -4.12 -5.16
C GLU A 47 2.92 -2.91 -4.21
N VAL A 48 1.78 -2.20 -4.19
CA VAL A 48 1.53 -1.06 -3.32
C VAL A 48 0.32 -1.37 -2.45
N TYR A 49 0.52 -1.24 -1.14
CA TYR A 49 -0.45 -1.62 -0.12
C TYR A 49 -0.74 -0.42 0.78
N ILE A 50 -2.01 -0.19 1.08
CA ILE A 50 -2.44 0.75 2.11
C ILE A 50 -2.91 -0.08 3.29
N VAL A 51 -2.35 0.16 4.47
CA VAL A 51 -2.62 -0.61 5.67
C VAL A 51 -3.17 0.29 6.77
N GLU A 52 -4.05 -0.27 7.61
CA GLU A 52 -4.63 0.47 8.73
C GLU A 52 -3.58 0.80 9.82
N PRO A 53 -3.22 2.09 10.05
CA PRO A 53 -2.16 2.51 10.96
C PRO A 53 -2.29 2.06 12.41
N SER A 54 -3.51 1.84 12.94
CA SER A 54 -3.69 1.46 14.35
C SER A 54 -3.04 0.13 14.75
N ARG A 55 -2.67 -0.72 13.79
CA ARG A 55 -1.93 -1.99 14.02
C ARG A 55 -0.42 -1.82 14.13
N PHE A 56 0.12 -0.69 13.70
CA PHE A 56 1.57 -0.45 13.60
C PHE A 56 2.05 0.64 14.56
N THR A 57 1.18 1.59 14.89
CA THR A 57 1.55 2.82 15.61
C THR A 57 1.30 2.76 17.11
N ARG A 58 0.55 1.77 17.60
CA ARG A 58 0.18 1.63 19.01
C ARG A 58 0.77 0.34 19.59
N PRO A 59 1.69 0.41 20.56
CA PRO A 59 2.19 -0.78 21.22
C PRO A 59 1.05 -1.46 21.99
N GLY A 60 0.75 -2.71 21.65
CA GLY A 60 -0.37 -3.48 22.19
C GLY A 60 -0.54 -4.83 21.48
N PRO A 61 -1.54 -5.64 21.87
CA PRO A 61 -1.72 -6.99 21.34
C PRO A 61 -1.91 -7.04 19.81
N ARG A 62 -2.42 -5.96 19.22
CA ARG A 62 -2.65 -5.84 17.77
C ARG A 62 -1.37 -5.73 16.93
N VAL A 63 -0.19 -5.56 17.55
CA VAL A 63 1.09 -5.61 16.84
C VAL A 63 1.31 -6.99 16.22
N VAL A 64 0.83 -8.06 16.86
CA VAL A 64 0.88 -9.41 16.30
C VAL A 64 0.10 -9.47 14.98
N GLU A 65 -1.13 -8.93 14.95
CA GLU A 65 -1.92 -8.82 13.71
C GLU A 65 -1.17 -8.02 12.63
N GLY A 66 -0.47 -6.95 13.03
CA GLY A 66 0.35 -6.13 12.12
C GLY A 66 1.50 -6.94 11.50
N VAL A 67 2.20 -7.73 12.30
CA VAL A 67 3.31 -8.60 11.83
C VAL A 67 2.79 -9.70 10.92
N GLU A 68 1.68 -10.37 11.28
CA GLU A 68 1.04 -11.39 10.43
C GLU A 68 0.64 -10.81 9.06
N LEU A 69 0.10 -9.59 9.06
CA LEU A 69 -0.28 -8.89 7.84
C LEU A 69 0.94 -8.56 6.96
N LEU A 70 2.04 -8.08 7.56
CA LEU A 70 3.29 -7.86 6.82
C LEU A 70 3.86 -9.15 6.26
N ALA A 71 3.86 -10.22 7.05
CA ALA A 71 4.36 -11.53 6.63
C ALA A 71 3.57 -12.04 5.43
N ARG A 72 2.24 -11.84 5.42
CA ARG A 72 1.42 -12.17 4.26
C ARG A 72 1.71 -11.32 3.02
N ILE A 73 1.87 -10.01 3.19
CA ILE A 73 2.16 -9.10 2.05
C ILE A 73 3.52 -9.45 1.42
N LEU A 74 4.53 -9.70 2.26
CA LEU A 74 5.92 -9.90 1.82
C LEU A 74 6.20 -11.35 1.41
N HIS A 75 5.52 -12.32 2.01
CA HIS A 75 5.73 -13.75 1.81
C HIS A 75 4.38 -14.50 1.72
N PRO A 76 3.56 -14.22 0.69
CA PRO A 76 2.23 -14.83 0.57
C PRO A 76 2.27 -16.36 0.47
N ASP A 77 3.36 -16.94 -0.04
CA ASP A 77 3.54 -18.39 -0.16
C ASP A 77 3.87 -19.10 1.17
N LEU A 78 4.19 -18.33 2.22
CA LEU A 78 4.57 -18.85 3.54
C LEU A 78 3.48 -18.66 4.61
N VAL A 79 2.51 -17.78 4.37
CA VAL A 79 1.50 -17.37 5.36
C VAL A 79 0.10 -17.41 4.74
N GLU A 80 -0.71 -18.38 5.17
CA GLU A 80 -2.10 -18.56 4.69
C GLU A 80 -3.13 -17.69 5.43
N THR A 81 -2.72 -16.91 6.42
CA THR A 81 -3.63 -16.16 7.31
C THR A 81 -4.43 -15.11 6.55
N LYS A 82 -5.76 -15.11 6.66
CA LYS A 82 -6.58 -14.09 5.99
C LYS A 82 -6.37 -12.70 6.62
N ALA A 83 -6.19 -11.70 5.79
CA ALA A 83 -6.17 -10.31 6.20
C ALA A 83 -7.60 -9.98 6.60
N PRO A 84 -7.82 -9.37 7.78
CA PRO A 84 -9.17 -9.02 8.18
C PRO A 84 -9.79 -8.07 7.14
N GLU A 85 -11.09 -8.20 6.89
CA GLU A 85 -11.77 -7.42 5.87
C GLU A 85 -11.54 -5.92 6.06
N ASN A 86 -11.35 -5.20 4.95
CA ASN A 86 -11.16 -3.75 4.91
C ASN A 86 -9.97 -3.22 5.73
N THR A 87 -8.97 -4.06 6.01
CA THR A 87 -7.76 -3.64 6.73
C THR A 87 -6.55 -3.38 5.84
N VAL A 88 -6.62 -3.84 4.58
CA VAL A 88 -5.60 -3.61 3.56
C VAL A 88 -6.25 -3.39 2.20
N LEU A 89 -5.74 -2.40 1.48
CA LEU A 89 -6.03 -2.21 0.06
C LEU A 89 -4.76 -2.45 -0.76
N LYS A 90 -4.85 -3.21 -1.86
CA LYS A 90 -3.78 -3.41 -2.84
C LYS A 90 -4.06 -2.65 -4.13
N LEU A 91 -3.03 -2.07 -4.72
CA LEU A 91 -3.07 -1.49 -6.07
C LEU A 91 -3.13 -2.61 -7.13
N SER A 92 -4.33 -3.08 -7.45
CA SER A 92 -4.55 -4.20 -8.40
C SER A 92 -5.20 -3.78 -9.71
N GLY A 93 -5.83 -2.61 -9.78
CA GLY A 93 -6.61 -2.21 -10.96
C GLY A 93 -5.80 -1.67 -12.15
N LEU A 94 -4.50 -1.43 -11.97
CA LEU A 94 -3.63 -0.93 -13.04
C LEU A 94 -2.96 -2.08 -13.79
N LYS A 95 -2.90 -1.98 -15.11
CA LYS A 95 -2.01 -2.84 -15.91
C LYS A 95 -0.55 -2.50 -15.60
N GLN A 96 0.35 -3.46 -15.77
CA GLN A 96 1.77 -3.25 -15.52
C GLN A 96 2.31 -2.05 -16.32
N GLY A 97 2.93 -1.10 -15.62
CA GLY A 97 3.45 0.15 -16.21
C GLY A 97 2.40 1.19 -16.60
N GLN A 98 1.09 0.90 -16.41
CA GLN A 98 0.03 1.87 -16.63
C GLN A 98 0.15 3.03 -15.66
N ARG A 99 -0.05 4.25 -16.20
CA ARG A 99 -0.18 5.47 -15.39
C ARG A 99 -1.61 5.94 -15.42
N CYS A 100 -2.04 6.58 -14.35
CA CYS A 100 -3.31 7.31 -14.33
C CYS A 100 -3.07 8.73 -13.82
N ARG A 101 -4.12 9.57 -13.90
CA ARG A 101 -4.05 10.86 -13.23
C ARG A 101 -3.96 10.65 -11.71
N PRO A 102 -3.22 11.48 -10.95
CA PRO A 102 -3.04 11.27 -9.52
C PRO A 102 -4.33 11.06 -8.74
N TRP A 103 -5.37 11.86 -9.01
CA TRP A 103 -6.68 11.74 -8.36
C TRP A 103 -7.47 10.48 -8.72
N GLN A 104 -7.12 9.81 -9.82
CA GLN A 104 -7.75 8.55 -10.23
C GLN A 104 -7.11 7.34 -9.55
N LEU A 105 -5.92 7.48 -8.96
CA LEU A 105 -5.15 6.34 -8.42
C LEU A 105 -5.96 5.53 -7.40
N ARG A 106 -6.75 6.21 -6.56
CA ARG A 106 -7.64 5.60 -5.58
C ARG A 106 -8.56 4.51 -6.16
N ASN A 107 -9.01 4.69 -7.41
CA ASN A 107 -10.01 3.82 -8.04
C ASN A 107 -9.41 2.46 -8.42
N TYR A 108 -8.08 2.32 -8.34
CA TYR A 108 -7.35 1.12 -8.67
C TYR A 108 -6.92 0.33 -7.42
N PHE A 109 -7.27 0.81 -6.23
CA PHE A 109 -7.10 0.07 -4.98
C PHE A 109 -8.32 -0.82 -4.71
N GLN A 110 -8.06 -2.08 -4.36
CA GLN A 110 -9.10 -3.05 -4.02
C GLN A 110 -8.76 -3.74 -2.68
N PRO A 111 -9.76 -4.26 -1.95
CA PRO A 111 -9.51 -5.04 -0.75
C PRO A 111 -8.54 -6.19 -1.01
N PHE A 112 -7.53 -6.31 -0.16
CA PHE A 112 -6.58 -7.42 -0.16
C PHE A 112 -7.08 -8.48 0.83
N THR A 113 -7.70 -9.54 0.31
CA THR A 113 -8.33 -10.62 1.07
C THR A 113 -7.46 -11.85 1.16
#